data_AF-A0A929C9R3-F1
#
_entry.id   AF-A0A929C9R3-F1
#
_cell.length_a   1.000
_cell.length_b   1.000
_cell.length_c   1.000
_cell.angle_alpha   90.00
_cell.angle_beta   90.00
_cell.angle_gamma   90.00
#
_symmetry.space_group_name_H-M   'P 1'
#
loop_
_entity.id
_entity.type
_entity.pdbx_description
1 polymer ?
#
loop_
_entity_poly.entity_id
_entity_poly.type
_entity_poly.pdbx_seq_one_letter_code
_entity_poly.pdbx_strand_id
1 'polypeptide(L)'
;WYFISWKGDVHKSGGVATNIGVHFFDMLTWIFGDIKKNTVHVSNEDTAAGFLELEKARVRWYLSLRKETIPEEAGNNGMATFRSITIEGKEIEFSGGFTDLHTESYKDILNGNGFGIHEARKSIEIVHNIRTSSPVGLKGDYHPILKGMKF
;
A
#
# COMPACT_ATOMS: atom_id res chain seq x y z
N TRP A 1 14.29 -1.54 15.23
CA TRP A 1 14.40 -0.07 15.05
C TRP A 1 13.07 0.54 14.61
N TYR A 2 12.34 -0.05 13.64
CA TYR A 2 11.09 0.52 13.12
C TYR A 2 10.08 0.84 14.23
N PHE A 3 9.67 -0.15 15.03
CA PHE A 3 8.65 0.01 16.08
C PHE A 3 9.08 0.89 17.27
N ILE A 4 10.38 1.06 17.48
CA ILE A 4 10.92 1.91 18.55
C ILE A 4 11.06 3.37 18.08
N SER A 5 11.06 3.59 16.76
CA SER A 5 11.08 4.92 16.16
C SER A 5 9.67 5.52 16.09
N TRP A 6 9.58 6.79 15.66
CA TRP A 6 8.30 7.44 15.39
C TRP A 6 7.41 6.69 14.38
N LYS A 7 7.98 5.82 13.54
CA LYS A 7 7.23 5.02 12.56
C LYS A 7 6.31 4.00 13.23
N GLY A 8 6.67 3.51 14.42
CA GLY A 8 5.84 2.62 15.23
C GLY A 8 4.73 3.32 16.01
N ASP A 9 4.80 4.64 16.15
CA ASP A 9 3.80 5.45 16.86
C ASP A 9 2.70 5.87 15.88
N VAL A 10 1.50 5.26 16.00
CA VAL A 10 0.36 5.52 15.10
C VAL A 10 -0.08 6.98 15.08
N HIS A 11 0.13 7.72 16.17
CA HIS A 11 -0.22 9.14 16.25
C HIS A 11 0.75 10.02 15.43
N LYS A 12 1.94 9.52 15.11
CA LYS A 12 2.95 10.20 14.27
C LYS A 12 2.99 9.67 12.85
N SER A 13 2.86 8.36 12.66
CA SER A 13 3.02 7.71 11.36
C SER A 13 1.71 7.50 10.59
N GLY A 14 0.57 7.49 11.30
CA GLY A 14 -0.71 7.05 10.73
C GLY A 14 -0.82 5.53 10.53
N GLY A 15 0.18 4.75 10.94
CA GLY A 15 0.20 3.29 10.81
C GLY A 15 0.67 2.80 9.43
N VAL A 16 0.67 1.48 9.23
CA VAL A 16 1.25 0.81 8.05
C VAL A 16 0.64 1.31 6.74
N ALA A 17 -0.70 1.42 6.66
CA ALA A 17 -1.38 1.83 5.44
C ALA A 17 -1.03 3.27 5.03
N THR A 18 -0.86 4.19 5.98
CA THR A 18 -0.46 5.58 5.71
C THR A 18 1.04 5.68 5.42
N ASN A 19 1.88 5.21 6.34
CA ASN A 19 3.33 5.45 6.29
C ASN A 19 4.02 4.66 5.17
N ILE A 20 3.48 3.51 4.78
CA ILE A 20 4.06 2.62 3.76
C ILE A 20 3.17 2.52 2.52
N GLY A 21 1.85 2.43 2.73
CA GLY A 21 0.89 2.11 1.67
C GLY A 21 0.46 3.26 0.77
N VAL A 22 0.58 4.52 1.23
CA VAL A 22 -0.10 5.66 0.59
C VAL A 22 0.22 5.81 -0.90
N HIS A 23 1.48 5.62 -1.30
CA HIS A 23 1.88 5.74 -2.70
C HIS A 23 1.29 4.65 -3.61
N PHE A 24 1.03 3.44 -3.09
CA PHE A 24 0.35 2.41 -3.86
C PHE A 24 -1.12 2.76 -4.05
N PHE A 25 -1.79 3.26 -3.00
CA PHE A 25 -3.18 3.68 -3.12
C PHE A 25 -3.34 4.86 -4.08
N ASP A 26 -2.42 5.81 -4.03
CA ASP A 26 -2.34 6.94 -4.97
C ASP A 26 -2.23 6.44 -6.42
N MET A 27 -1.21 5.64 -6.71
CA MET A 27 -1.00 5.05 -8.03
C MET A 27 -2.20 4.21 -8.50
N LEU A 28 -2.82 3.42 -7.63
CA LEU A 28 -3.99 2.61 -7.97
C LEU A 28 -5.18 3.49 -8.38
N THR A 29 -5.46 4.57 -7.64
CA THR A 29 -6.53 5.51 -8.00
C THR A 29 -6.21 6.31 -9.26
N TRP A 30 -4.94 6.62 -9.49
CA TRP A 30 -4.50 7.30 -10.70
C TRP A 30 -4.74 6.44 -11.95
N ILE A 31 -4.44 5.15 -11.90
CA ILE A 31 -4.60 4.22 -13.03
C ILE A 31 -6.06 3.78 -13.20
N PHE A 32 -6.71 3.38 -12.11
CA PHE A 32 -7.98 2.64 -12.15
C PHE A 32 -9.21 3.46 -11.78
N GLY A 33 -9.05 4.75 -11.49
CA GLY A 33 -10.13 5.68 -11.21
C GLY A 33 -10.60 5.68 -9.76
N ASP A 34 -11.76 6.28 -9.53
CA ASP A 34 -12.28 6.56 -8.19
C ASP A 34 -12.70 5.31 -7.41
N ILE A 35 -12.75 5.46 -6.08
CA ILE A 35 -13.09 4.38 -5.16
C ILE A 35 -14.61 4.22 -5.10
N LYS A 36 -15.07 3.00 -5.35
CA LYS A 36 -16.47 2.58 -5.15
C LYS A 36 -16.65 1.88 -3.81
N LYS A 37 -15.64 1.13 -3.34
CA LYS A 37 -15.69 0.41 -2.06
C LYS A 37 -14.30 0.29 -1.44
N ASN A 38 -14.23 0.46 -0.12
CA ASN A 38 -13.02 0.23 0.67
C ASN A 38 -13.36 -0.69 1.85
N THR A 39 -12.74 -1.86 1.90
CA THR A 39 -12.97 -2.87 2.95
C THR A 39 -11.64 -3.23 3.59
N VAL A 40 -11.55 -3.09 4.92
CA VAL A 40 -10.37 -3.47 5.70
C VAL A 40 -10.60 -4.84 6.31
N HIS A 41 -9.73 -5.80 6.00
CA HIS A 41 -9.79 -7.16 6.56
C HIS A 41 -8.89 -7.30 7.78
N VAL A 42 -7.70 -6.70 7.74
CA VAL A 42 -6.70 -6.71 8.81
C VAL A 42 -6.10 -5.31 8.95
N SER A 43 -5.96 -4.83 10.18
CA SER A 43 -5.20 -3.64 10.50
C SER A 43 -4.61 -3.81 11.91
N ASN A 44 -3.31 -4.04 11.99
CA ASN A 44 -2.55 -4.12 13.23
C ASN A 44 -1.22 -3.36 13.08
N GLU A 45 -0.34 -3.45 14.07
CA GLU A 45 0.88 -2.63 14.14
C GLU A 45 1.85 -2.85 12.96
N ASP A 46 1.88 -4.05 12.39
CA ASP A 46 2.87 -4.46 11.40
C ASP A 46 2.28 -4.90 10.06
N THR A 47 0.97 -5.05 9.98
CA THR A 47 0.24 -5.60 8.84
C THR A 47 -1.07 -4.85 8.61
N ALA A 48 -1.34 -4.51 7.35
CA ALA A 48 -2.64 -4.04 6.91
C ALA A 48 -3.04 -4.77 5.62
N ALA A 49 -4.30 -5.16 5.52
CA ALA A 49 -4.81 -5.83 4.34
C ALA A 49 -6.28 -5.53 4.12
N GLY A 50 -6.69 -5.52 2.85
CA GLY A 50 -8.02 -5.09 2.48
C GLY A 50 -8.37 -5.36 1.04
N PHE A 51 -9.48 -4.76 0.65
CA PHE A 51 -10.01 -4.78 -0.70
C PHE A 51 -10.47 -3.38 -1.09
N LEU A 52 -10.09 -2.97 -2.29
CA LEU A 52 -10.57 -1.78 -2.97
C LEU A 52 -11.34 -2.19 -4.22
N GLU A 53 -12.56 -1.68 -4.34
CA GLU A 53 -13.27 -1.63 -5.62
C GLU A 53 -13.08 -0.23 -6.17
N LEU A 54 -12.36 -0.12 -7.28
CA LEU A 54 -12.14 1.09 -8.04
C LEU A 54 -13.03 1.06 -9.29
N GLU A 55 -13.14 2.18 -10.00
CA GLU A 55 -13.96 2.26 -11.21
C GLU A 55 -13.64 1.18 -12.24
N LYS A 56 -12.35 0.89 -12.41
CA LYS A 56 -11.82 -0.01 -13.45
C LYS A 56 -11.08 -1.24 -12.89
N ALA A 57 -11.02 -1.41 -11.56
CA ALA A 57 -10.28 -2.53 -10.97
C ALA A 57 -10.84 -3.00 -9.64
N ARG A 58 -10.64 -4.29 -9.35
CA ARG A 58 -10.89 -4.92 -8.05
C ARG A 58 -9.56 -5.35 -7.47
N VAL A 59 -9.11 -4.65 -6.42
CA VAL A 59 -7.77 -4.79 -5.87
C VAL A 59 -7.83 -5.38 -4.48
N ARG A 60 -7.34 -6.61 -4.34
CA ARG A 60 -7.01 -7.18 -3.03
C ARG A 60 -5.59 -6.73 -2.70
N TRP A 61 -5.38 -6.12 -1.55
CA TRP A 61 -4.08 -5.55 -1.18
C TRP A 61 -3.60 -6.08 0.17
N TYR A 62 -2.29 -6.14 0.32
CA TYR A 62 -1.60 -6.61 1.52
C TYR A 62 -0.31 -5.82 1.71
N LEU A 63 -0.11 -5.29 2.92
CA LEU A 63 1.06 -4.51 3.33
C LEU A 63 1.58 -5.09 4.64
N SER A 64 2.89 -5.32 4.73
CA SER A 64 3.49 -5.97 5.90
C SER A 64 4.93 -5.51 6.10
N LEU A 65 5.31 -5.38 7.37
CA LEU A 65 6.69 -5.15 7.81
C LEU A 65 7.41 -6.45 8.20
N ARG A 66 6.69 -7.58 8.21
CA ARG A 66 7.21 -8.90 8.59
C ARG A 66 8.05 -9.50 7.47
N LYS A 67 9.31 -9.83 7.78
CA LYS A 67 10.24 -10.43 6.81
C LYS A 67 9.76 -11.79 6.31
N GLU A 68 9.04 -12.52 7.15
CA GLU A 68 8.48 -13.84 6.90
C GLU A 68 7.40 -13.82 5.80
N THR A 69 6.95 -12.63 5.40
CA THR A 69 5.92 -12.44 4.37
C THR A 69 6.50 -12.16 2.98
N ILE A 70 7.83 -12.05 2.89
CA ILE A 70 8.56 -12.00 1.62
C ILE A 70 8.53 -13.40 1.00
N PRO A 71 8.16 -13.56 -0.28
CA PRO A 71 8.22 -14.85 -0.98
C PRO A 71 9.62 -15.47 -0.90
N GLU A 72 9.68 -16.80 -0.74
CA GLU A 72 10.94 -17.53 -0.55
C GLU A 72 11.93 -17.28 -1.69
N GLU A 73 11.46 -17.25 -2.93
CA GLU A 73 12.29 -16.95 -4.10
C GLU A 73 12.96 -15.57 -4.02
N ALA A 74 12.21 -14.53 -3.62
CA ALA A 74 12.75 -13.18 -3.43
C ALA A 74 13.71 -13.12 -2.23
N GLY A 75 13.39 -13.82 -1.14
CA GLY A 75 14.23 -13.91 0.05
C GLY A 75 15.57 -14.61 -0.23
N ASN A 76 15.55 -15.70 -1.00
CA ASN A 76 16.74 -16.44 -1.42
C ASN A 76 17.64 -15.61 -2.33
N ASN A 77 17.07 -14.67 -3.10
CA ASN A 77 17.79 -13.69 -3.90
C ASN A 77 18.31 -12.49 -3.08
N GLY A 78 18.19 -12.54 -1.74
CA GLY A 78 18.70 -11.50 -0.84
C GLY A 78 17.85 -10.23 -0.78
N MET A 79 16.64 -10.24 -1.33
CA MET A 79 15.76 -9.07 -1.32
C MET A 79 15.23 -8.81 0.09
N ALA A 80 15.44 -7.59 0.60
CA ALA A 80 14.92 -7.15 1.89
C ALA A 80 13.49 -6.59 1.81
N THR A 81 12.98 -6.38 0.60
CA THR A 81 11.64 -5.86 0.31
C THR A 81 11.05 -6.57 -0.90
N PHE A 82 9.73 -6.74 -0.91
CA PHE A 82 9.01 -7.30 -2.04
C PHE A 82 7.80 -6.43 -2.35
N ARG A 83 7.72 -5.94 -3.59
CA ARG A 83 6.64 -5.07 -4.09
C ARG A 83 6.18 -5.64 -5.43
N SER A 84 4.98 -6.18 -5.43
CA SER A 84 4.41 -6.83 -6.60
C SER A 84 2.98 -6.36 -6.80
N ILE A 85 2.62 -6.16 -8.07
CA ILE A 85 1.25 -5.96 -8.51
C ILE A 85 0.99 -6.93 -9.66
N THR A 86 -0.04 -7.76 -9.51
CA THR A 86 -0.49 -8.67 -10.56
C THR A 86 -1.75 -8.13 -11.24
N ILE A 87 -1.68 -7.89 -12.55
CA ILE A 87 -2.79 -7.39 -13.37
C ILE A 87 -3.03 -8.41 -14.49
N GLU A 88 -4.24 -8.93 -14.59
CA GLU A 88 -4.62 -9.94 -15.61
C GLU A 88 -3.66 -11.14 -15.68
N GLY A 89 -3.16 -11.58 -14.52
CA GLY A 89 -2.23 -12.70 -14.41
C GLY A 89 -0.77 -12.37 -14.76
N LYS A 90 -0.46 -11.12 -15.14
CA LYS A 90 0.90 -10.64 -15.36
C LYS A 90 1.39 -9.92 -14.12
N GLU A 91 2.52 -10.37 -13.58
CA GLU A 91 3.18 -9.75 -12.45
C GLU A 91 4.10 -8.62 -12.89
N ILE A 92 4.03 -7.51 -12.16
CA ILE A 92 5.00 -6.42 -12.22
C ILE A 92 5.61 -6.32 -10.82
N GLU A 93 6.86 -6.77 -10.71
CA GLU A 93 7.70 -6.61 -9.53
C GLU A 93 8.53 -5.33 -9.69
N PHE A 94 8.56 -4.49 -8.67
CA PHE A 94 9.21 -3.18 -8.74
C PHE A 94 9.86 -2.80 -7.42
N SER A 95 10.54 -3.73 -6.74
CA SER A 95 11.35 -3.39 -5.56
C SER A 95 12.61 -2.62 -5.92
N GLY A 96 13.05 -2.67 -7.19
CA GLY A 96 14.14 -1.87 -7.75
C GLY A 96 13.66 -0.68 -8.59
N GLY A 97 14.57 0.21 -8.96
CA GLY A 97 14.30 1.27 -9.96
C GLY A 97 13.73 2.59 -9.44
N PHE A 98 13.75 2.84 -8.13
CA PHE A 98 13.34 4.12 -7.53
C PHE A 98 14.46 5.19 -7.46
N THR A 99 15.60 4.95 -8.11
CA THR A 99 16.69 5.92 -8.16
C THR A 99 16.27 7.11 -9.01
N ASP A 100 16.53 8.33 -8.53
CA ASP A 100 16.33 9.60 -9.24
C ASP A 100 14.89 10.06 -9.54
N LEU A 101 13.85 9.29 -9.20
CA LEU A 101 12.45 9.75 -9.36
C LEU A 101 12.11 11.00 -8.53
N HIS A 102 12.84 11.24 -7.45
CA HIS A 102 12.73 12.49 -6.69
C HIS A 102 13.23 13.68 -7.53
N THR A 103 14.34 13.53 -8.24
CA THR A 103 14.88 14.59 -9.11
C THR A 103 13.88 14.97 -10.18
N GLU A 104 13.24 13.99 -10.83
CA GLU A 104 12.19 14.27 -11.82
C GLU A 104 10.97 14.93 -11.19
N SER A 105 10.52 14.46 -10.02
CA SER A 105 9.41 15.10 -9.29
C SER A 105 9.70 16.57 -8.98
N TYR A 106 10.92 16.91 -8.56
CA TYR A 106 11.31 18.31 -8.33
C TYR A 106 11.33 19.14 -9.62
N LYS A 107 11.81 18.58 -10.74
CA LYS A 107 11.76 19.26 -12.04
C LYS A 107 10.31 19.58 -12.44
N ASP A 108 9.39 18.62 -12.28
CA ASP A 108 7.97 18.83 -12.58
C ASP A 108 7.33 19.88 -11.69
N ILE A 109 7.63 19.87 -10.39
CA ILE A 109 7.17 20.92 -9.46
C ILE A 109 7.66 22.30 -9.91
N LEU A 110 8.95 22.44 -10.24
CA LEU A 110 9.53 23.72 -10.67
C LEU A 110 8.99 24.20 -12.03
N ASN A 111 8.53 23.28 -12.88
CA ASN A 111 7.87 23.58 -14.14
C ASN A 111 6.36 23.85 -14.01
N GLY A 112 5.80 23.81 -12.80
CA GLY A 112 4.36 24.04 -12.55
C GLY A 112 3.47 22.82 -12.76
N ASN A 113 4.05 21.63 -12.95
CA ASN A 113 3.36 20.34 -13.16
C ASN A 113 3.36 19.46 -11.90
N GLY A 114 3.61 20.03 -10.73
CA GLY A 114 3.63 19.29 -9.46
C GLY A 114 2.26 18.79 -9.02
N PHE A 115 2.23 17.72 -8.22
CA PHE A 115 1.00 17.22 -7.61
C PHE A 115 0.59 18.07 -6.40
N GLY A 116 -0.61 18.65 -6.45
CA GLY A 116 -1.16 19.49 -5.40
C GLY A 116 -2.06 18.72 -4.43
N ILE A 117 -2.77 19.49 -3.61
CA ILE A 117 -3.70 18.95 -2.61
C ILE A 117 -4.88 18.20 -3.23
N HIS A 118 -5.23 18.51 -4.49
CA HIS A 118 -6.36 17.88 -5.17
C HIS A 118 -5.99 16.48 -5.66
N GLU A 119 -4.79 16.33 -6.21
CA GLU A 119 -4.23 15.05 -6.65
C GLU A 119 -4.01 14.13 -5.45
N ALA A 120 -3.40 14.63 -4.37
CA ALA A 120 -3.12 13.83 -3.18
C ALA A 120 -4.36 13.47 -2.33
N ARG A 121 -5.49 14.17 -2.51
CA ARG A 121 -6.67 14.00 -1.63
C ARG A 121 -7.16 12.55 -1.58
N LYS A 122 -7.23 11.88 -2.74
CA LYS A 122 -7.81 10.54 -2.84
C LYS A 122 -7.03 9.51 -2.02
N SER A 123 -5.71 9.52 -2.13
CA SER A 123 -4.85 8.60 -1.36
C SER A 123 -4.90 8.88 0.14
N ILE A 124 -4.99 10.15 0.54
CA ILE A 124 -5.18 10.55 1.94
C ILE A 124 -6.53 10.07 2.50
N GLU A 125 -7.62 10.21 1.73
CA GLU A 125 -8.94 9.71 2.12
C GLU A 125 -8.95 8.18 2.26
N ILE A 126 -8.27 7.44 1.38
CA ILE A 126 -8.14 5.98 1.49
C ILE A 126 -7.48 5.60 2.81
N VAL A 127 -6.29 6.14 3.09
CA VAL A 127 -5.52 5.73 4.26
C VAL A 127 -6.17 6.23 5.55
N HIS A 128 -6.86 7.38 5.52
CA HIS A 128 -7.70 7.84 6.63
C HIS A 128 -8.80 6.83 6.93
N ASN A 129 -9.58 6.44 5.92
CA ASN A 129 -10.66 5.46 6.07
C ASN A 129 -10.12 4.12 6.58
N ILE A 130 -8.97 3.65 6.08
CA ILE A 130 -8.36 2.40 6.56
C ILE A 130 -8.04 2.51 8.05
N ARG A 131 -7.44 3.62 8.48
CA ARG A 131 -7.02 3.83 9.87
C ARG A 131 -8.19 3.93 10.84
N THR A 132 -9.34 4.44 10.40
CA THR A 132 -10.53 4.62 11.26
C THR A 132 -11.55 3.49 11.13
N SER A 133 -11.34 2.54 10.22
CA SER A 133 -12.24 1.39 10.03
C SER A 133 -12.00 0.30 11.06
N SER A 134 -13.08 -0.36 11.48
CA SER A 134 -12.98 -1.63 12.20
C SER A 134 -12.76 -2.78 11.21
N PRO A 135 -11.67 -3.56 11.31
CA PRO A 135 -11.42 -4.67 10.41
C PRO A 135 -12.54 -5.73 10.47
N VAL A 136 -13.00 -6.20 9.31
CA VAL A 136 -14.11 -7.17 9.22
C VAL A 136 -13.67 -8.63 9.35
N GLY A 137 -12.35 -8.88 9.42
CA GLY A 137 -11.74 -10.20 9.40
C GLY A 137 -11.70 -10.83 8.01
N LEU A 138 -11.47 -12.14 7.94
CA LEU A 138 -11.36 -12.89 6.68
C LEU A 138 -12.74 -13.18 6.05
N LYS A 139 -13.45 -12.12 5.65
CA LYS A 139 -14.77 -12.20 5.03
C LYS A 139 -14.74 -11.60 3.63
N GLY A 140 -15.30 -12.30 2.64
CA GLY A 140 -15.39 -11.79 1.27
C GLY A 140 -14.05 -11.77 0.53
N ASP A 141 -13.75 -10.65 -0.13
CA ASP A 141 -12.63 -10.49 -1.08
C ASP A 141 -11.28 -10.21 -0.39
N TYR A 142 -10.93 -10.97 0.64
CA TYR A 142 -9.66 -10.79 1.34
C TYR A 142 -8.45 -11.28 0.53
N HIS A 143 -7.27 -10.70 0.78
CA HIS A 143 -6.05 -11.05 0.04
C HIS A 143 -5.65 -12.52 0.31
N PRO A 144 -5.31 -13.33 -0.71
CA PRO A 144 -5.03 -14.77 -0.55
C PRO A 144 -3.97 -15.11 0.51
N ILE A 145 -2.96 -14.25 0.68
CA ILE A 145 -1.88 -14.45 1.66
C ILE A 145 -2.40 -14.60 3.10
N LEU A 146 -3.58 -14.06 3.41
CA LEU A 146 -4.15 -14.10 4.75
C LEU A 146 -4.68 -15.49 5.14
N LYS A 147 -4.90 -16.42 4.18
CA LYS A 147 -5.44 -17.76 4.47
C LYS A 147 -4.56 -18.62 5.38
N GLY A 148 -3.26 -18.33 5.43
CA GLY A 148 -2.27 -19.07 6.22
C GLY A 148 -1.73 -18.29 7.42
N MET A 149 -2.23 -17.09 7.68
CA MET A 149 -1.68 -16.21 8.71
C MET A 149 -2.43 -16.34 10.03
N LYS A 150 -1.67 -16.40 11.12
CA LYS A 150 -2.19 -16.18 12.47
C LYS A 150 -2.01 -14.69 12.81
N PHE A 151 -3.10 -14.05 13.21
CA PHE A 151 -3.14 -12.65 13.64
C PHE A 151 -3.19 -12.57 15.15
#